data_AF-A0A4P9XWK7-F1
#
_entry.id   AF-A0A4P9XWK7-F1
#
_cell.length_a   1.000
_cell.length_b   1.000
_cell.length_c   1.000
_cell.angle_alpha   90.00
_cell.angle_beta   90.00
_cell.angle_gamma   90.00
#
_symmetry.space_group_name_H-M   'P 1'
#
loop_
_entity.id
_entity.type
_entity.pdbx_description
1 polymer ?
#
loop_
_entity_poly.entity_id
_entity_poly.type
_entity_poly.pdbx_seq_one_letter_code
_entity_poly.pdbx_strand_id
1 'polypeptide(L)'
;MFRHARTSSESSLTEIHRTEPCFADAERQFNEAWVKKNATNLRVERIFSVRTANDHTLAHQKYRQQIAESLGLTEPFSRQLFHGTDFQCSLLAHLPPKGRTTAQHRSLCQLPQCAGCGIVRNSFRMTHVGQNRRSTKWQRLGHGIYFSPWSSKCHYYGHPGECVWPSDSDGDSKRRVRVMFLADVVLGISHQPHQPEYERTELPTGYHSSHGRAGTCGLNYEEYAVFSDVACMPRYLYIYSFTETTE
;
A
#
# COMPACT_ATOMS: atom_id res chain seq x y z
N MET A 1 -20.07 -25.15 29.40
CA MET A 1 -18.72 -24.63 29.07
C MET A 1 -18.67 -24.41 27.56
N PHE A 2 -19.15 -23.26 27.08
CA PHE A 2 -19.26 -22.99 25.64
C PHE A 2 -17.90 -22.55 25.09
N ARG A 3 -17.26 -23.41 24.30
CA ARG A 3 -16.11 -23.01 23.47
C ARG A 3 -16.62 -22.03 22.42
N HIS A 4 -16.37 -20.74 22.64
CA HIS A 4 -16.41 -19.77 21.54
C HIS A 4 -15.30 -20.14 20.57
N ALA A 5 -15.67 -20.75 19.44
CA ALA A 5 -14.82 -20.80 18.27
C ALA A 5 -14.56 -19.35 17.83
N ARG A 6 -13.39 -18.81 18.17
CA ARG A 6 -12.90 -17.58 17.53
C ARG A 6 -12.61 -17.95 16.08
N THR A 7 -13.56 -17.72 15.19
CA THR A 7 -13.30 -17.71 13.75
C THR A 7 -12.58 -16.41 13.42
N SER A 8 -11.29 -16.35 13.74
CA SER A 8 -10.37 -15.43 13.07
C SER A 8 -10.38 -15.84 11.60
N SER A 9 -11.11 -15.12 10.74
CA SER A 9 -10.93 -15.33 9.31
C SER A 9 -9.55 -14.82 8.93
N GLU A 10 -8.73 -15.70 8.37
CA GLU A 10 -7.39 -15.36 7.90
C GLU A 10 -7.43 -14.28 6.80
N SER A 11 -6.36 -13.48 6.71
CA SER A 11 -6.21 -12.50 5.64
C SER A 11 -6.11 -13.19 4.28
N SER A 12 -6.73 -12.61 3.25
CA SER A 12 -6.78 -13.22 1.91
C SER A 12 -6.85 -12.19 0.79
N LEU A 13 -6.64 -12.66 -0.45
CA LEU A 13 -6.82 -11.89 -1.67
C LEU A 13 -7.98 -12.44 -2.49
N THR A 14 -8.85 -11.54 -2.93
CA THR A 14 -9.92 -11.85 -3.89
C THR A 14 -9.73 -10.97 -5.12
N GLU A 15 -9.50 -11.60 -6.27
CA GLU A 15 -9.39 -10.89 -7.55
C GLU A 15 -10.70 -10.16 -7.84
N ILE A 16 -10.60 -8.88 -8.19
CA ILE A 16 -11.70 -8.10 -8.73
C ILE A 16 -11.64 -8.27 -10.25
N HIS A 17 -12.68 -8.84 -10.84
CA HIS A 17 -12.72 -9.05 -12.28
C HIS A 17 -12.92 -7.74 -13.03
N ARG A 18 -12.31 -7.62 -14.22
CA ARG A 18 -12.44 -6.44 -15.10
C ARG A 18 -13.89 -6.09 -15.49
N THR A 19 -14.78 -7.07 -15.43
CA THR A 19 -16.20 -6.91 -15.72
C THR A 19 -16.98 -6.29 -14.55
N GLU A 20 -16.40 -6.23 -13.36
CA GLU A 20 -17.03 -5.64 -12.18
C GLU A 20 -16.84 -4.11 -12.20
N PRO A 21 -17.89 -3.31 -11.89
CA PRO A 21 -17.80 -1.84 -11.90
C PRO A 21 -16.68 -1.28 -11.00
N CYS A 22 -16.48 -1.91 -9.84
CA CYS A 22 -15.45 -1.51 -8.89
C CYS A 22 -14.01 -1.68 -9.43
N PHE A 23 -13.80 -2.51 -10.46
CA PHE A 23 -12.51 -2.59 -11.15
C PHE A 23 -12.21 -1.28 -11.87
N ALA A 24 -13.15 -0.78 -12.66
CA ALA A 24 -12.97 0.43 -13.46
C ALA A 24 -12.72 1.66 -12.57
N ASP A 25 -13.40 1.73 -11.42
CA ASP A 25 -13.19 2.80 -10.44
C ASP A 25 -11.80 2.73 -9.79
N ALA A 26 -11.36 1.55 -9.39
CA ALA A 26 -10.03 1.35 -8.81
C ALA A 26 -8.92 1.58 -9.85
N GLU A 27 -9.08 1.10 -11.08
CA GLU A 27 -8.14 1.34 -12.19
C GLU A 27 -8.05 2.84 -12.51
N ARG A 28 -9.19 3.54 -12.57
CA ARG A 28 -9.22 5.00 -12.75
C ARG A 28 -8.50 5.72 -11.62
N GLN A 29 -8.77 5.37 -10.36
CA GLN A 29 -8.10 5.96 -9.20
C GLN A 29 -6.57 5.78 -9.26
N PHE A 30 -6.09 4.59 -9.67
CA PHE A 30 -4.67 4.34 -9.85
C PHE A 30 -4.05 5.21 -10.96
N ASN A 31 -4.72 5.28 -12.12
CA ASN A 31 -4.21 6.00 -13.29
C ASN A 31 -4.26 7.52 -13.10
N GLU A 32 -5.33 8.07 -12.52
CA GLU A 32 -5.44 9.51 -12.22
C GLU A 32 -4.40 9.96 -11.17
N ALA A 33 -4.05 9.07 -10.24
CA ALA A 33 -2.98 9.32 -9.27
C ALA A 33 -1.56 9.20 -9.88
N TRP A 34 -1.44 8.75 -11.13
CA TRP A 34 -0.17 8.64 -11.83
C TRP A 34 0.23 9.97 -12.48
N VAL A 35 0.69 10.91 -11.66
CA VAL A 35 1.03 12.27 -12.10
C VAL A 35 2.44 12.44 -12.67
N LYS A 36 3.37 11.52 -12.41
CA LYS A 36 4.72 11.59 -12.98
C LYS A 36 4.76 11.03 -14.39
N LYS A 37 5.43 11.73 -15.29
CA LYS A 37 5.78 11.24 -16.64
C LYS A 37 7.04 10.36 -16.59
N ASN A 38 7.01 9.32 -15.75
CA ASN A 38 8.16 8.48 -15.47
C ASN A 38 8.00 7.03 -15.92
N ALA A 39 6.89 6.63 -16.53
CA ALA A 39 6.70 5.28 -17.04
C ALA A 39 6.02 5.26 -18.40
N THR A 40 6.42 4.32 -19.25
CA THR A 40 5.88 4.14 -20.60
C THR A 40 4.95 2.93 -20.65
N ASN A 41 3.84 3.05 -21.40
CA ASN A 41 2.84 2.00 -21.57
C ASN A 41 2.34 1.39 -20.25
N LEU A 42 2.10 2.24 -19.23
CA LEU A 42 1.58 1.82 -17.93
C LEU A 42 0.21 1.14 -18.09
N ARG A 43 0.03 -0.03 -17.48
CA ARG A 43 -1.24 -0.78 -17.47
C ARG A 43 -1.49 -1.41 -16.12
N VAL A 44 -2.69 -1.23 -15.57
CA VAL A 44 -3.16 -2.04 -14.45
C VAL A 44 -3.51 -3.42 -15.00
N GLU A 45 -2.81 -4.47 -14.57
CA GLU A 45 -3.01 -5.83 -15.05
C GLU A 45 -4.11 -6.55 -14.28
N ARG A 46 -4.07 -6.43 -12.94
CA ARG A 46 -4.99 -7.08 -12.01
C ARG A 46 -5.18 -6.19 -10.78
N ILE A 47 -6.34 -6.33 -10.16
CA ILE A 47 -6.65 -5.70 -8.88
C ILE A 47 -7.20 -6.79 -7.96
N PHE A 48 -6.68 -6.86 -6.74
CA PHE A 48 -7.21 -7.74 -5.71
C PHE A 48 -7.77 -6.88 -4.58
N SER A 49 -8.94 -7.25 -4.07
CA SER A 49 -9.37 -6.81 -2.75
C SER A 49 -8.58 -7.57 -1.69
N VAL A 50 -8.07 -6.83 -0.71
CA VAL A 50 -7.34 -7.37 0.43
C VAL A 50 -8.31 -7.51 1.58
N ARG A 51 -8.57 -8.75 1.99
CA ARG A 51 -9.26 -9.01 3.24
C ARG A 51 -8.22 -9.14 4.33
N THR A 52 -8.28 -8.27 5.33
CA THR A 52 -7.41 -8.36 6.50
C THR A 52 -8.10 -9.19 7.59
N ALA A 53 -7.33 -9.87 8.44
CA ALA A 53 -7.85 -10.63 9.57
C ALA A 53 -8.80 -9.80 10.47
N ASN A 54 -9.78 -10.47 11.06
CA ASN A 54 -10.84 -9.83 11.86
C ASN A 54 -10.25 -8.99 13.01
N ASP A 55 -9.24 -9.50 13.70
CA ASP A 55 -8.65 -8.82 14.86
C ASP A 55 -8.02 -7.46 14.46
N HIS A 56 -7.31 -7.39 13.33
CA HIS A 56 -6.76 -6.11 12.83
C HIS A 56 -7.88 -5.19 12.33
N THR A 57 -8.90 -5.72 11.67
CA THR A 57 -10.05 -4.95 11.19
C THR A 57 -10.77 -4.28 12.36
N LEU A 58 -11.04 -5.04 13.43
CA LEU A 58 -11.65 -4.52 14.66
C LEU A 58 -10.75 -3.49 15.35
N ALA A 59 -9.44 -3.74 15.41
CA ALA A 59 -8.49 -2.80 16.00
C ALA A 59 -8.41 -1.49 15.20
N HIS A 60 -8.43 -1.55 13.86
CA HIS A 60 -8.47 -0.39 12.98
C HIS A 60 -9.77 0.41 13.16
N GLN A 61 -10.92 -0.26 13.22
CA GLN A 61 -12.22 0.38 13.48
C GLN A 61 -12.27 1.04 14.86
N LYS A 62 -11.78 0.36 15.89
CA LYS A 62 -11.67 0.92 17.24
C LYS A 62 -10.75 2.15 17.26
N TYR A 63 -9.59 2.07 16.62
CA TYR A 63 -8.68 3.20 16.50
C TYR A 63 -9.36 4.39 15.83
N ARG A 64 -10.01 4.17 14.68
CA ARG A 64 -10.77 5.20 13.97
C ARG A 64 -11.81 5.87 14.87
N GLN A 65 -12.61 5.09 15.59
CA GLN A 65 -13.61 5.62 16.52
C GLN A 65 -12.97 6.43 17.66
N GLN A 66 -11.89 5.94 18.26
CA GLN A 66 -11.17 6.64 19.33
C GLN A 66 -10.64 8.01 18.87
N ILE A 67 -10.10 8.09 17.66
CA ILE A 67 -9.66 9.38 17.08
C ILE A 67 -10.86 10.30 16.87
N ALA A 68 -11.98 9.80 16.33
CA ALA A 68 -13.20 10.58 16.15
C ALA A 68 -13.69 11.18 17.48
N GLU A 69 -13.83 10.33 18.51
CA GLU A 69 -14.28 10.71 19.85
C GLU A 69 -13.36 11.74 20.48
N SER A 70 -12.04 11.56 20.38
CA SER A 70 -11.05 12.52 20.91
C SER A 70 -11.14 13.91 20.27
N LEU A 71 -11.69 13.99 19.05
CA LEU A 71 -11.87 15.22 18.29
C LEU A 71 -13.30 15.77 18.37
N GLY A 72 -14.21 15.09 19.09
CA GLY A 72 -15.63 15.45 19.09
C GLY A 72 -16.31 15.29 17.74
N LEU A 73 -15.82 14.38 16.89
CA LEU A 73 -16.32 14.11 15.54
C LEU A 73 -17.03 12.76 15.48
N THR A 74 -17.94 12.61 14.50
CA THR A 74 -18.52 11.31 14.16
C THR A 74 -17.55 10.42 13.40
N GLU A 75 -16.68 11.03 12.59
CA GLU A 75 -15.68 10.35 11.78
C GLU A 75 -14.38 11.16 11.76
N PRO A 76 -13.21 10.54 11.95
CA PRO A 76 -11.95 11.26 11.85
C PRO A 76 -11.59 11.49 10.39
N PHE A 77 -10.76 12.51 10.14
CA PHE A 77 -10.19 12.68 8.81
C PHE A 77 -9.40 11.43 8.40
N SER A 78 -9.84 10.80 7.31
CA SER A 78 -9.28 9.57 6.78
C SER A 78 -9.21 9.67 5.25
N ARG A 79 -8.22 9.00 4.64
CA ARG A 79 -8.02 9.00 3.18
C ARG A 79 -7.61 7.63 2.68
N GLN A 80 -7.93 7.37 1.43
CA GLN A 80 -7.30 6.30 0.67
C GLN A 80 -5.97 6.79 0.11
N LEU A 81 -4.89 6.11 0.44
CA LEU A 81 -3.55 6.49 0.03
C LEU A 81 -2.75 5.28 -0.46
N PHE A 82 -1.86 5.52 -1.43
CA PHE A 82 -1.02 4.49 -2.01
C PHE A 82 0.20 4.21 -1.14
N HIS A 83 0.67 2.96 -1.19
CA HIS A 83 1.91 2.50 -0.58
C HIS A 83 2.65 1.60 -1.57
N GLY A 84 3.88 2.01 -1.90
CA GLY A 84 4.80 1.21 -2.71
C GLY A 84 5.69 0.37 -1.80
N THR A 85 5.88 -0.89 -2.16
CA THR A 85 6.72 -1.82 -1.40
C THR A 85 7.26 -2.90 -2.33
N ASP A 86 8.34 -3.55 -1.90
CA ASP A 86 8.92 -4.67 -2.64
C ASP A 86 8.04 -5.92 -2.58
N PHE A 87 8.06 -6.68 -3.68
CA PHE A 87 7.32 -7.92 -3.80
C PHE A 87 8.20 -8.99 -4.45
N GLN A 88 8.75 -9.86 -3.62
CA GLN A 88 9.86 -10.73 -4.00
C GLN A 88 9.45 -12.16 -4.36
N CYS A 89 8.17 -12.50 -4.22
CA CYS A 89 7.73 -13.86 -4.50
C CYS A 89 7.20 -14.00 -5.92
N SER A 90 7.24 -15.23 -6.41
CA SER A 90 6.83 -15.59 -7.76
C SER A 90 5.31 -15.51 -7.99
N LEU A 91 4.52 -15.04 -7.02
CA LEU A 91 3.08 -14.82 -7.21
C LEU A 91 2.82 -13.92 -8.43
N LEU A 92 3.69 -12.93 -8.70
CA LEU A 92 3.59 -12.11 -9.91
C LEU A 92 3.99 -12.84 -11.21
N ALA A 93 4.96 -13.75 -11.13
CA ALA A 93 5.49 -14.49 -12.27
C ALA A 93 4.59 -15.66 -12.70
N HIS A 94 3.71 -16.13 -11.81
CA HIS A 94 2.81 -17.26 -12.09
C HIS A 94 1.38 -16.82 -12.43
N LEU A 95 1.10 -15.52 -12.48
CA LEU A 95 -0.21 -15.06 -12.91
C LEU A 95 -0.39 -15.34 -14.40
N PRO A 96 -1.51 -15.98 -14.80
CA PRO A 96 -1.76 -16.23 -16.21
C PRO A 96 -2.03 -14.88 -16.90
N PRO A 97 -1.40 -14.61 -18.06
CA PRO A 97 -1.60 -13.37 -18.80
C PRO A 97 -3.08 -13.11 -19.09
N LYS A 98 -3.80 -14.16 -19.51
CA LYS A 98 -5.23 -14.17 -19.77
C LYS A 98 -5.95 -15.22 -18.91
N GLY A 99 -7.23 -14.97 -18.66
CA GLY A 99 -8.09 -15.91 -17.92
C GLY A 99 -8.11 -15.66 -16.41
N ARG A 100 -8.86 -16.51 -15.70
CA ARG A 100 -9.11 -16.36 -14.25
C ARG A 100 -7.90 -16.79 -13.44
N THR A 101 -7.63 -16.10 -12.34
CA THR A 101 -6.70 -16.62 -11.34
C THR A 101 -7.26 -17.86 -10.65
N THR A 102 -6.41 -18.86 -10.43
CA THR A 102 -6.73 -20.06 -9.65
C THR A 102 -6.43 -19.80 -8.18
N ALA A 103 -6.83 -20.71 -7.29
CA ALA A 103 -6.47 -20.65 -5.87
C ALA A 103 -4.94 -20.58 -5.64
N GLN A 104 -4.16 -21.27 -6.48
CA GLN A 104 -2.70 -21.26 -6.41
C GLN A 104 -2.13 -19.87 -6.71
N HIS A 105 -2.67 -19.16 -7.69
CA HIS A 105 -2.26 -17.78 -8.03
C HIS A 105 -2.61 -16.75 -6.94
N ARG A 106 -3.48 -17.11 -5.99
CA ARG A 106 -3.86 -16.27 -4.84
C ARG A 106 -3.12 -16.65 -3.56
N SER A 107 -2.33 -17.72 -3.58
CA SER A 107 -1.61 -18.20 -2.40
C SER A 107 -0.44 -17.28 -2.03
N LEU A 108 -0.47 -16.75 -0.81
CA LEU A 108 0.60 -15.89 -0.31
C LEU A 108 1.83 -16.75 0.01
N CYS A 109 3.01 -16.31 -0.42
CA CYS A 109 4.25 -16.97 -0.01
C CYS A 109 4.47 -16.78 1.50
N GLN A 110 5.17 -17.73 2.12
CA GLN A 110 5.50 -17.65 3.54
C GLN A 110 6.86 -16.99 3.81
N LEU A 111 7.56 -16.54 2.76
CA LEU A 111 8.88 -15.90 2.86
C LEU A 111 8.82 -14.65 3.75
N PRO A 112 9.57 -14.60 4.87
CA PRO A 112 9.58 -13.44 5.77
C PRO A 112 10.00 -12.13 5.08
N GLN A 113 10.86 -12.22 4.08
CA GLN A 113 11.39 -11.08 3.32
C GLN A 113 10.44 -10.55 2.24
N CYS A 114 9.31 -11.20 1.97
CA CYS A 114 8.35 -10.70 0.98
C CYS A 114 7.41 -9.69 1.63
N ALA A 115 7.79 -8.40 1.58
CA ALA A 115 7.06 -7.31 2.22
C ALA A 115 5.58 -7.27 1.79
N GLY A 116 5.28 -7.41 0.50
CA GLY A 116 3.88 -7.42 0.07
C GLY A 116 3.05 -8.60 0.57
N CYS A 117 3.56 -9.85 0.53
CA CYS A 117 2.85 -10.97 1.17
C CYS A 117 2.78 -10.80 2.70
N GLY A 118 3.77 -10.17 3.32
CA GLY A 118 3.77 -9.79 4.72
C GLY A 118 2.63 -8.82 5.05
N ILE A 119 2.47 -7.76 4.25
CA ILE A 119 1.40 -6.76 4.39
C ILE A 119 0.03 -7.42 4.21
N VAL A 120 -0.15 -8.31 3.23
CA VAL A 120 -1.44 -9.02 3.10
C VAL A 120 -1.71 -9.88 4.33
N ARG A 121 -0.74 -10.68 4.80
CA ARG A 121 -0.93 -11.58 5.95
C ARG A 121 -1.21 -10.79 7.24
N ASN A 122 -0.39 -9.78 7.50
CA ASN A 122 -0.26 -9.17 8.82
C ASN A 122 -0.67 -7.69 8.88
N SER A 123 -1.16 -7.10 7.78
CA SER A 123 -1.28 -5.65 7.59
C SER A 123 0.08 -4.93 7.65
N PHE A 124 0.06 -3.60 7.57
CA PHE A 124 1.26 -2.77 7.78
C PHE A 124 1.72 -2.83 9.23
N ARG A 125 3.04 -2.88 9.44
CA ARG A 125 3.66 -2.97 10.77
C ARG A 125 4.78 -1.96 10.95
N MET A 126 4.76 -1.24 12.06
CA MET A 126 5.79 -0.30 12.50
C MET A 126 7.15 -1.00 12.66
N THR A 127 7.16 -2.30 12.99
CA THR A 127 8.39 -3.10 13.10
C THR A 127 9.16 -3.22 11.79
N HIS A 128 8.55 -2.92 10.64
CA HIS A 128 9.20 -2.90 9.32
C HIS A 128 9.61 -1.50 8.84
N VAL A 129 9.30 -0.46 9.60
CA VAL A 129 9.68 0.92 9.26
C VAL A 129 11.22 1.04 9.27
N GLY A 130 11.76 1.75 8.27
CA GLY A 130 13.21 1.94 8.11
C GLY A 130 13.94 0.72 7.52
N GLN A 131 13.28 -0.43 7.39
CA GLN A 131 13.83 -1.62 6.71
C GLN A 131 13.63 -1.47 5.19
N ASN A 132 14.35 -0.52 4.58
CA ASN A 132 14.38 -0.37 3.12
C ASN A 132 15.70 -0.87 2.52
N ARG A 133 15.63 -1.43 1.31
CA ARG A 133 16.78 -1.99 0.60
C ARG A 133 17.81 -0.95 0.16
N ARG A 134 17.44 0.33 0.13
CA ARG A 134 18.35 1.41 -0.25
C ARG A 134 19.24 1.86 0.91
N SER A 135 19.05 1.31 2.12
CA SER A 135 19.71 1.76 3.36
C SER A 135 19.59 3.28 3.59
N THR A 136 18.63 3.93 2.92
CA THR A 136 18.40 5.36 3.00
C THR A 136 17.50 5.63 4.19
N LYS A 137 18.06 6.25 5.23
CA LYS A 137 17.33 6.62 6.46
C LYS A 137 16.49 7.89 6.30
N TRP A 138 16.30 8.40 5.09
CA TRP A 138 15.69 9.72 4.83
C TRP A 138 14.16 9.69 4.93
N GLN A 139 13.65 9.33 6.10
CA GLN A 139 12.25 9.41 6.45
C GLN A 139 11.94 10.83 6.93
N ARG A 140 11.66 11.72 5.97
CA ARG A 140 11.54 13.18 6.21
C ARG A 140 10.39 13.59 7.13
N LEU A 141 9.44 12.70 7.38
CA LEU A 141 8.30 12.88 8.28
C LEU A 141 8.42 12.04 9.56
N GLY A 142 9.61 11.50 9.86
CA GLY A 142 9.86 10.59 10.98
C GLY A 142 9.68 9.11 10.63
N HIS A 143 9.98 8.25 11.61
CA HIS A 143 9.89 6.79 11.56
C HIS A 143 8.44 6.30 11.59
N GLY A 144 7.64 6.68 10.60
CA GLY A 144 6.28 6.20 10.38
C GLY A 144 6.15 5.27 9.16
N ILE A 145 4.95 4.75 8.96
CA ILE A 145 4.55 4.04 7.74
C ILE A 145 4.11 5.10 6.71
N TYR A 146 4.78 5.12 5.55
CA TYR A 146 4.62 6.16 4.55
C TYR A 146 3.56 5.83 3.51
N PHE A 147 2.78 6.84 3.14
CA PHE A 147 1.76 6.79 2.10
C PHE A 147 1.81 8.05 1.23
N SER A 148 1.22 8.00 0.04
CA SER A 148 1.07 9.17 -0.83
C SER A 148 -0.27 9.11 -1.56
N PRO A 149 -0.91 10.24 -1.88
CA PRO A 149 -2.04 10.25 -2.79
C PRO A 149 -1.63 9.91 -4.23
N TRP A 150 -0.34 9.92 -4.55
CA TRP A 150 0.19 9.75 -5.91
C TRP A 150 0.78 8.34 -6.12
N SER A 151 0.11 7.50 -6.91
CA SER A 151 0.59 6.16 -7.26
C SER A 151 1.99 6.22 -7.88
N SER A 152 2.22 7.16 -8.81
CA SER A 152 3.53 7.38 -9.43
C SER A 152 4.66 7.76 -8.45
N LYS A 153 4.36 8.36 -7.30
CA LYS A 153 5.35 8.59 -6.23
C LYS A 153 5.68 7.29 -5.51
N CYS A 154 4.66 6.50 -5.19
CA CYS A 154 4.81 5.18 -4.56
C CYS A 154 5.57 4.18 -5.44
N HIS A 155 5.49 4.30 -6.77
CA HIS A 155 6.21 3.44 -7.73
C HIS A 155 7.69 3.23 -7.40
N TYR A 156 8.39 4.32 -7.03
CA TYR A 156 9.82 4.35 -6.70
C TYR A 156 10.21 3.43 -5.54
N TYR A 157 9.27 3.14 -4.65
CA TYR A 157 9.48 2.30 -3.47
C TYR A 157 9.20 0.81 -3.71
N GLY A 158 8.75 0.44 -4.92
CA GLY A 158 8.62 -0.97 -5.33
C GLY A 158 9.86 -1.54 -6.03
N HIS A 159 10.94 -0.76 -6.14
CA HIS A 159 12.21 -1.17 -6.76
C HIS A 159 13.19 -1.74 -5.71
N PRO A 160 13.88 -2.87 -6.01
CA PRO A 160 13.97 -3.58 -7.30
C PRO A 160 12.97 -4.73 -7.45
N GLY A 161 11.83 -4.69 -6.76
CA GLY A 161 10.83 -5.76 -6.75
C GLY A 161 10.11 -6.03 -8.07
N GLU A 162 10.54 -5.48 -9.21
CA GLU A 162 9.97 -5.79 -10.51
C GLU A 162 10.38 -7.18 -11.05
N CYS A 163 9.42 -7.92 -11.61
CA CYS A 163 9.71 -9.10 -12.43
C CYS A 163 9.23 -8.91 -13.88
N VAL A 164 9.55 -9.86 -14.76
CA VAL A 164 9.02 -9.86 -16.13
C VAL A 164 7.58 -10.36 -16.09
N TRP A 165 6.66 -9.62 -16.72
CA TRP A 165 5.28 -10.07 -16.88
C TRP A 165 5.22 -11.24 -17.86
N PRO A 166 4.52 -12.34 -17.53
CA PRO A 166 4.29 -13.42 -18.48
C PRO A 166 3.49 -12.88 -19.68
N SER A 167 4.12 -12.74 -20.85
CA SER A 167 3.44 -12.33 -22.10
C SER A 167 2.98 -13.56 -22.89
N ASP A 168 1.92 -13.42 -23.68
CA ASP A 168 1.31 -14.54 -24.42
C ASP A 168 2.14 -15.05 -25.62
N SER A 169 3.02 -14.27 -26.25
CA SER A 169 3.84 -14.72 -27.39
C SER A 169 4.85 -13.66 -27.83
N ASP A 170 5.97 -14.16 -28.38
CA ASP A 170 7.06 -13.54 -29.12
C ASP A 170 6.94 -12.07 -29.55
N GLY A 171 7.81 -11.22 -28.99
CA GLY A 171 8.20 -9.94 -29.61
C GLY A 171 7.67 -8.68 -28.95
N ASP A 172 6.66 -8.77 -28.08
CA ASP A 172 6.23 -7.60 -27.31
C ASP A 172 7.23 -7.35 -26.17
N SER A 173 7.70 -6.10 -26.08
CA SER A 173 8.71 -5.64 -25.13
C SER A 173 8.54 -6.26 -23.73
N LYS A 174 9.62 -6.76 -23.12
CA LYS A 174 9.62 -7.45 -21.81
C LYS A 174 9.04 -6.54 -20.71
N ARG A 175 7.71 -6.49 -20.58
CA ARG A 175 7.01 -5.65 -19.61
C ARG A 175 7.49 -6.01 -18.22
N ARG A 176 7.80 -4.99 -17.43
CA ARG A 176 8.11 -5.14 -16.01
C ARG A 176 6.81 -5.00 -15.23
N VAL A 177 6.62 -5.86 -14.24
CA VAL A 177 5.44 -5.83 -13.35
C VAL A 177 5.87 -5.48 -11.95
N ARG A 178 5.07 -4.65 -11.28
CA ARG A 178 5.20 -4.31 -9.87
C ARG A 178 3.84 -4.38 -9.19
N VAL A 179 3.88 -4.24 -7.87
CA VAL A 179 2.70 -4.12 -7.04
C VAL A 179 2.63 -2.77 -6.34
N MET A 180 1.44 -2.43 -5.91
CA MET A 180 1.20 -1.29 -5.03
C MET A 180 -0.06 -1.55 -4.21
N PHE A 181 -0.04 -1.11 -2.96
CA PHE A 181 -1.25 -1.13 -2.14
C PHE A 181 -1.96 0.21 -2.24
N LEU A 182 -3.28 0.18 -2.16
CA LEU A 182 -4.08 1.30 -1.68
C LEU A 182 -4.63 0.91 -0.32
N ALA A 183 -4.49 1.80 0.66
CA ALA A 183 -4.89 1.58 2.03
C ALA A 183 -5.89 2.63 2.49
N ASP A 184 -6.84 2.22 3.33
CA ASP A 184 -7.63 3.15 4.13
C ASP A 184 -6.75 3.63 5.30
N VAL A 185 -6.49 4.94 5.41
CA VAL A 185 -5.56 5.54 6.38
C VAL A 185 -6.30 6.58 7.23
N VAL A 186 -6.31 6.39 8.54
CA VAL A 186 -6.82 7.35 9.53
C VAL A 186 -5.73 8.37 9.81
N LEU A 187 -6.00 9.64 9.49
CA LEU A 187 -5.02 10.71 9.58
C LEU A 187 -5.27 11.63 10.78
N GLY A 188 -6.54 11.80 11.20
CA GLY A 188 -6.92 12.74 12.26
C GLY A 188 -6.37 14.14 12.00
N ILE A 189 -5.87 14.80 13.05
CA ILE A 189 -5.06 16.02 12.92
C ILE A 189 -3.63 15.65 12.50
N SER A 190 -3.18 16.16 11.35
CA SER A 190 -1.82 15.93 10.85
C SER A 190 -0.83 17.03 11.24
N HIS A 191 0.31 16.64 11.78
CA HIS A 191 1.48 17.51 12.00
C HIS A 191 2.09 17.86 10.64
N GLN A 192 2.35 19.14 10.39
CA GLN A 192 2.93 19.61 9.13
C GLN A 192 4.31 20.19 9.40
N PRO A 193 5.37 19.37 9.34
CA PRO A 193 6.71 19.88 9.55
C PRO A 193 7.12 20.83 8.42
N HIS A 194 7.92 21.84 8.77
CA HIS A 194 8.54 22.75 7.80
C HIS A 194 9.92 22.27 7.34
N GLN A 195 10.61 21.51 8.20
CA GLN A 195 11.92 20.91 7.95
C GLN A 195 11.84 19.39 8.11
N PRO A 196 12.72 18.61 7.45
CA PRO A 196 12.74 17.17 7.63
C PRO A 196 12.95 16.76 9.10
N GLU A 197 12.17 15.80 9.58
CA GLU A 197 12.21 15.30 10.95
C GLU A 197 12.72 13.84 10.99
N TYR A 198 13.96 13.63 10.53
CA TYR A 198 14.49 12.28 10.25
C TYR A 198 14.48 11.32 11.44
N GLU A 199 14.75 11.82 12.65
CA GLU A 199 14.92 10.99 13.86
C GLU A 199 13.63 10.87 14.68
N ARG A 200 12.53 11.47 14.23
CA ARG A 200 11.27 11.48 14.97
C ARG A 200 10.68 10.07 15.01
N THR A 201 10.53 9.49 16.19
CA THR A 201 9.84 8.20 16.39
C THR A 201 8.39 8.36 16.83
N GLU A 202 8.00 9.55 17.29
CA GLU A 202 6.68 9.84 17.84
C GLU A 202 6.16 11.21 17.38
N LEU A 203 4.83 11.31 17.27
CA LEU A 203 4.17 12.56 16.89
C LEU A 203 4.20 13.58 18.03
N PRO A 204 4.23 14.89 17.72
CA PRO A 204 3.97 15.90 18.73
C PRO A 204 2.58 15.71 19.35
N THR A 205 2.43 16.11 20.62
CA THR A 205 1.16 16.02 21.34
C THR A 205 0.03 16.69 20.57
N GLY A 206 -1.12 16.02 20.46
CA GLY A 206 -2.31 16.52 19.77
C GLY A 206 -2.39 16.15 18.28
N TYR A 207 -1.39 15.47 17.73
CA TYR A 207 -1.39 15.00 16.34
C TYR A 207 -1.48 13.48 16.23
N HIS A 208 -2.00 13.02 15.10
CA HIS A 208 -2.31 11.60 14.85
C HIS A 208 -1.61 11.05 13.59
N SER A 209 -1.11 11.95 12.74
CA SER A 209 -0.27 11.63 11.57
C SER A 209 0.70 12.79 11.29
N SER A 210 1.66 12.57 10.41
CA SER A 210 2.46 13.63 9.79
C SER A 210 2.05 13.80 8.33
N HIS A 211 1.97 15.03 7.85
CA HIS A 211 1.68 15.38 6.46
C HIS A 211 2.77 16.31 5.92
N GLY A 212 3.54 15.81 4.97
CA GLY A 212 4.50 16.59 4.22
C GLY A 212 3.89 17.07 2.92
N ARG A 213 3.75 18.39 2.76
CA ARG A 213 3.26 19.00 1.53
C ARG A 213 4.36 18.98 0.47
N ALA A 214 3.97 18.97 -0.81
CA ALA A 214 4.91 19.21 -1.88
C ALA A 214 5.58 20.59 -1.69
N GLY A 215 6.90 20.65 -1.89
CA GLY A 215 7.72 21.84 -1.65
C GLY A 215 8.18 22.02 -0.21
N THR A 216 7.64 21.28 0.77
CA THR A 216 8.06 21.37 2.18
C THR A 216 8.93 20.19 2.57
N CYS A 217 9.83 20.37 3.55
CA CYS A 217 10.75 19.32 4.00
C CYS A 217 11.55 18.65 2.86
N GLY A 218 11.81 19.40 1.77
CA GLY A 218 12.46 18.92 0.55
C GLY A 218 11.64 17.94 -0.30
N LEU A 219 10.35 17.73 -0.01
CA LEU A 219 9.48 16.79 -0.72
C LEU A 219 9.02 17.34 -2.06
N ASN A 220 9.10 16.53 -3.12
CA ASN A 220 8.58 16.90 -4.45
C ASN A 220 7.08 16.58 -4.60
N TYR A 221 6.54 15.73 -3.72
CA TYR A 221 5.17 15.23 -3.76
C TYR A 221 4.65 15.12 -2.33
N GLU A 222 3.34 15.19 -2.19
CA GLU A 222 2.70 14.97 -0.88
C GLU A 222 2.97 13.56 -0.36
N GLU A 223 3.34 13.48 0.92
CA GLU A 223 3.55 12.24 1.65
C GLU A 223 2.87 12.34 3.02
N TYR A 224 2.33 11.23 3.48
CA TYR A 224 1.75 11.07 4.80
C TYR A 224 2.51 9.98 5.56
N ALA A 225 2.69 10.17 6.85
CA ALA A 225 3.25 9.14 7.72
C ALA A 225 2.34 8.92 8.94
N VAL A 226 2.06 7.66 9.26
CA VAL A 226 1.34 7.25 10.48
C VAL A 226 2.26 6.43 11.38
N PHE A 227 2.03 6.52 12.69
CA PHE A 227 2.93 5.97 13.71
C PHE A 227 2.28 4.83 14.50
N SER A 228 1.31 4.15 13.88
CA SER A 228 0.56 3.04 14.48
C SER A 228 0.14 2.05 13.40
N ASP A 229 0.34 0.76 13.67
CA ASP A 229 -0.08 -0.35 12.79
C ASP A 229 -1.56 -0.25 12.42
N VAL A 230 -2.39 0.13 13.39
CA VAL A 230 -3.85 0.13 13.26
C VAL A 230 -4.39 1.43 12.66
N ALA A 231 -3.53 2.42 12.38
CA ALA A 231 -3.93 3.63 11.66
C ALA A 231 -4.15 3.38 10.17
N CYS A 232 -3.71 2.24 9.63
CA CYS A 232 -3.82 1.90 8.23
C CYS A 232 -4.29 0.46 8.01
N MET A 233 -5.02 0.25 6.92
CA MET A 233 -5.55 -1.04 6.53
C MET A 233 -5.46 -1.21 5.01
N PRO A 234 -4.76 -2.25 4.49
CA PRO A 234 -4.69 -2.47 3.06
C PRO A 234 -6.07 -2.83 2.51
N ARG A 235 -6.47 -2.18 1.43
CA ARG A 235 -7.79 -2.36 0.80
C ARG A 235 -7.68 -3.00 -0.57
N TYR A 236 -6.79 -2.49 -1.41
CA TYR A 236 -6.51 -3.02 -2.73
C TYR A 236 -5.02 -3.32 -2.90
N LEU A 237 -4.74 -4.40 -3.63
CA LEU A 237 -3.44 -4.71 -4.18
C LEU A 237 -3.54 -4.60 -5.71
N TYR A 238 -2.86 -3.60 -6.25
CA TYR A 238 -2.70 -3.41 -7.68
C TYR A 238 -1.51 -4.21 -8.16
N ILE A 239 -1.70 -4.91 -9.27
CA ILE A 239 -0.61 -5.45 -10.09
C ILE A 239 -0.64 -4.65 -11.38
N TYR A 240 0.46 -3.99 -11.69
CA TYR A 240 0.56 -3.11 -12.85
C TYR A 240 1.88 -3.33 -13.55
N SER A 241 1.91 -3.03 -14.83
CA SER A 241 3.08 -3.24 -15.67
C SER A 241 3.40 -2.02 -16.53
N PHE A 242 4.65 -1.95 -16.97
CA PHE A 242 5.21 -0.86 -17.78
C PHE A 242 6.33 -1.41 -18.66
N THR A 243 6.68 -0.71 -19.73
CA THR A 243 7.78 -1.12 -20.63
C THR A 243 9.10 -0.46 -20.24
N GLU A 244 9.03 0.78 -19.76
CA GLU A 244 10.20 1.58 -19.37
C GLU A 244 9.82 2.48 -18.18
N THR A 245 10.82 2.84 -17.36
CA THR A 245 10.65 3.79 -16.26
C THR A 245 11.91 4.64 -16.06
N THR A 246 11.75 5.91 -15.68
CA THR A 246 12.84 6.84 -15.32
C THR A 246 12.79 7.11 -13.82
N GLU A 247 13.41 6.20 -13.06
CA GLU A 247 13.53 6.28 -11.60
C GLU A 247 14.82 6.94 -11.11
#